data_AF-A0AAV6G538-F1
#
_entry.id   AF-A0AAV6G538-F1
#
_cell.length_a   1.000
_cell.length_b   1.000
_cell.length_c   1.000
_cell.angle_alpha   90.00
_cell.angle_beta   90.00
_cell.angle_gamma   90.00
#
_symmetry.space_group_name_H-M   'P 1'
#
loop_
_entity.id
_entity.type
_entity.pdbx_description
1 polymer ?
#
loop_
_entity_poly.entity_id
_entity_poly.type
_entity_poly.pdbx_seq_one_letter_code
_entity_poly.pdbx_strand_id
1 'polypeptide(L)'
;MTDDLNRTHQHCVLAGDTARFSSTHRVAQCSTGTLDYIQRRCAEALHNLKVDPDTGTKSLHSLLPSTLEHCEEIHNEVEFEWLRQYWFQGRRYARFCSWWSQPMEQLERDWRQMEVMTHLLLGVVEDESTAQEGRREMADTLLNALTDRQQHRQTWRDRCQSSLAQTLPPEEAPVDRPYWDSDDPEMLLPFDLADIINRVESLLWRM
;
A
#
# COMPACT_ATOMS: atom_id res chain seq x y z
N MET A 1 -19.40 28.10 -6.14
CA MET A 1 -18.11 28.26 -6.84
C MET A 1 -18.30 27.69 -8.23
N THR A 2 -18.05 28.49 -9.26
CA THR A 2 -18.25 28.13 -10.68
C THR A 2 -16.93 28.31 -11.44
N ASP A 3 -16.73 27.53 -12.49
CA ASP A 3 -15.54 27.58 -13.35
C ASP A 3 -14.22 27.52 -12.56
N ASP A 4 -13.25 28.39 -12.85
CA ASP A 4 -11.93 28.38 -12.23
C ASP A 4 -11.86 29.10 -10.88
N LEU A 5 -12.99 29.51 -10.29
CA LEU A 5 -13.01 30.29 -9.05
C LEU A 5 -12.33 29.56 -7.89
N ASN A 6 -12.47 28.22 -7.81
CA ASN A 6 -11.80 27.43 -6.77
C ASN A 6 -10.26 27.35 -6.97
N ARG A 7 -9.76 27.72 -8.15
CA ARG A 7 -8.34 27.80 -8.48
C ARG A 7 -7.79 29.22 -8.30
N THR A 8 -8.56 30.24 -8.67
CA THR A 8 -8.13 31.64 -8.65
C THR A 8 -8.38 32.34 -7.31
N HIS A 9 -9.29 31.82 -6.49
CA HIS A 9 -9.66 32.40 -5.21
C HIS A 9 -9.62 31.37 -4.08
N GLN A 10 -9.27 31.85 -2.89
CA GLN A 10 -9.42 31.11 -1.65
C GLN A 10 -10.76 31.45 -0.99
N HIS A 11 -11.28 30.53 -0.20
CA HIS A 11 -12.51 30.72 0.56
C HIS A 11 -12.33 30.17 1.97
N CYS A 12 -13.06 30.75 2.93
CA CYS A 12 -13.11 30.29 4.31
C CYS A 12 -14.57 30.20 4.78
N VAL A 13 -14.79 29.45 5.87
CA VAL A 13 -16.08 29.41 6.56
C VAL A 13 -15.93 30.18 7.86
N LEU A 14 -16.68 31.27 8.00
CA LEU A 14 -16.75 32.03 9.24
C LEU A 14 -17.86 31.45 10.12
N ALA A 15 -17.50 31.00 11.32
CA ALA A 15 -18.45 30.46 12.29
C ALA A 15 -19.33 31.57 12.88
N GLY A 16 -20.56 31.23 13.24
CA GLY A 16 -21.46 32.06 14.03
C GLY A 16 -21.78 31.41 15.38
N ASP A 17 -22.75 31.96 16.11
CA ASP A 17 -23.08 31.52 17.48
C ASP A 17 -24.00 30.29 17.53
N THR A 18 -24.50 29.80 16.40
CA THR A 18 -25.43 28.68 16.31
C THR A 18 -24.89 27.52 15.47
N ALA A 19 -25.41 26.32 15.71
CA ALA A 19 -25.08 25.15 14.91
C ALA A 19 -25.56 25.33 13.46
N ARG A 20 -24.69 24.95 12.51
CA ARG A 20 -24.97 25.01 11.08
C ARG A 20 -24.48 23.74 10.39
N PHE A 21 -25.31 23.21 9.50
CA PHE A 21 -24.95 22.13 8.58
C PHE A 21 -24.81 22.66 7.15
N SER A 22 -24.00 21.99 6.34
CA SER A 22 -23.87 22.29 4.91
C SER A 22 -23.68 21.00 4.11
N SER A 23 -24.13 21.01 2.86
CA SER A 23 -23.83 19.98 1.87
C SER A 23 -22.99 20.60 0.76
N THR A 24 -21.73 20.19 0.65
CA THR A 24 -20.82 20.69 -0.39
C THR A 24 -20.70 19.65 -1.50
N HIS A 25 -21.54 19.77 -2.52
CA HIS A 25 -21.48 18.90 -3.70
C HIS A 25 -20.20 19.20 -4.50
N ARG A 26 -19.50 18.13 -4.92
CA ARG A 26 -18.22 18.20 -5.63
C ARG A 26 -18.22 17.23 -6.80
N VAL A 27 -17.49 17.57 -7.84
CA VAL A 27 -17.01 16.60 -8.83
C VAL A 27 -15.61 16.20 -8.39
N ALA A 28 -15.50 15.06 -7.71
CA ALA A 28 -14.20 14.53 -7.32
C ALA A 28 -13.42 14.15 -8.58
N GLN A 29 -12.13 14.52 -8.65
CA GLN A 29 -11.21 13.85 -9.56
C GLN A 29 -10.99 12.46 -8.96
N CYS A 30 -11.56 11.44 -9.59
CA CYS A 30 -11.46 10.05 -9.12
C CYS A 30 -10.91 9.10 -10.19
N SER A 31 -10.09 9.56 -11.14
CA SER A 31 -9.54 8.67 -12.18
C SER A 31 -8.72 7.52 -11.59
N THR A 32 -8.08 7.75 -10.46
CA THR A 32 -7.33 6.76 -9.67
C THR A 32 -7.95 6.49 -8.29
N GLY A 33 -9.16 7.00 -8.05
CA GLY A 33 -9.80 7.05 -6.73
C GLY A 33 -11.09 6.22 -6.61
N THR A 34 -11.27 5.20 -7.47
CA THR A 34 -12.45 4.33 -7.47
C THR A 34 -12.08 2.87 -7.18
N LEU A 35 -13.01 2.13 -6.59
CA LEU A 35 -12.78 0.71 -6.27
C LEU A 35 -12.44 -0.09 -7.54
N ASP A 36 -13.19 0.12 -8.62
CA ASP A 36 -12.95 -0.53 -9.91
C ASP A 36 -11.55 -0.24 -10.45
N TYR A 37 -11.01 0.96 -10.19
CA TYR A 37 -9.65 1.32 -10.58
C TYR A 37 -8.64 0.47 -9.83
N ILE A 38 -8.65 0.48 -8.49
CA ILE A 38 -7.63 -0.22 -7.71
C ILE A 38 -7.74 -1.74 -7.83
N GLN A 39 -8.95 -2.29 -7.99
CA GLN A 39 -9.14 -3.72 -8.20
C GLN A 39 -8.51 -4.17 -9.52
N ARG A 40 -8.64 -3.37 -10.58
CA ARG A 40 -7.97 -3.65 -11.86
C ARG A 40 -6.45 -3.58 -11.73
N ARG A 41 -5.94 -2.56 -11.04
CA ARG A 41 -4.50 -2.42 -10.74
C ARG A 41 -3.99 -3.66 -9.99
N CYS A 42 -4.71 -4.11 -8.96
CA CYS A 42 -4.34 -5.33 -8.24
C CYS A 42 -4.33 -6.56 -9.17
N ALA A 43 -5.36 -6.73 -10.00
CA ALA A 43 -5.40 -7.82 -10.97
C ALA A 43 -4.25 -7.76 -11.99
N GLU A 44 -3.84 -6.56 -12.43
CA GLU A 44 -2.68 -6.34 -13.31
C GLU A 44 -1.38 -6.82 -12.66
N ALA A 45 -1.10 -6.45 -11.41
CA ALA A 45 0.07 -6.93 -10.67
C ALA A 45 0.02 -8.45 -10.48
N LEU A 46 -1.12 -8.98 -10.02
CA LEU A 46 -1.27 -10.42 -9.74
C LEU A 46 -1.18 -11.29 -10.99
N HIS A 47 -1.33 -10.73 -12.19
CA HIS A 47 -1.05 -11.46 -13.43
C HIS A 47 0.40 -11.96 -13.50
N ASN A 48 1.34 -11.28 -12.81
CA ASN A 48 2.73 -11.71 -12.75
C ASN A 48 2.97 -12.84 -11.71
N LEU A 49 1.97 -13.23 -10.92
CA LEU A 49 2.07 -14.33 -9.96
C LEU A 49 1.61 -15.64 -10.59
N LYS A 50 2.54 -16.59 -10.73
CA LYS A 50 2.26 -17.96 -11.16
C LYS A 50 2.05 -18.84 -9.94
N VAL A 51 1.04 -19.71 -9.99
CA VAL A 51 0.86 -20.81 -9.04
C VAL A 51 0.93 -22.12 -9.80
N ASP A 52 1.85 -22.99 -9.42
CA ASP A 52 1.95 -24.34 -9.96
C ASP A 52 0.72 -25.16 -9.52
N PRO A 53 -0.06 -25.73 -10.45
CA PRO A 53 -1.33 -26.38 -10.11
C PRO A 53 -1.16 -27.69 -9.34
N ASP A 54 -0.01 -28.36 -9.47
CA ASP A 54 0.24 -29.67 -8.86
C ASP A 54 0.84 -29.53 -7.46
N THR A 55 1.72 -28.54 -7.28
CA THR A 55 2.47 -28.34 -6.03
C THR A 55 1.99 -27.16 -5.19
N GLY A 56 1.23 -26.23 -5.79
CA GLY A 56 0.87 -24.94 -5.17
C GLY A 56 2.03 -23.95 -5.04
N THR A 57 3.21 -24.29 -5.58
CA THR A 57 4.40 -23.45 -5.50
C THR A 57 4.19 -22.16 -6.28
N LYS A 58 4.56 -21.03 -5.67
CA LYS A 58 4.44 -19.71 -6.29
C LYS A 58 5.75 -19.28 -6.93
N SER A 59 5.67 -18.65 -8.10
CA SER A 59 6.81 -18.03 -8.79
C SER A 59 6.36 -16.79 -9.56
N LEU A 60 7.31 -15.97 -10.00
CA LEU A 60 7.01 -14.83 -10.88
C LEU A 60 6.99 -15.28 -12.35
N HIS A 61 6.04 -14.76 -13.14
CA HIS A 61 5.93 -15.05 -14.58
C HIS A 61 7.00 -14.32 -15.40
N SER A 62 7.29 -13.07 -15.06
CA SER A 62 8.23 -12.17 -15.72
C SER A 62 9.14 -11.53 -14.69
N LEU A 63 10.43 -11.51 -15.02
CA LEU A 63 11.49 -10.82 -14.26
C LEU A 63 11.99 -9.57 -14.98
N LEU A 64 11.22 -9.05 -15.95
CA LEU A 64 11.57 -7.80 -16.61
C LEU A 64 11.48 -6.64 -15.61
N PRO A 65 12.50 -5.77 -15.50
CA PRO A 65 12.52 -4.68 -14.52
C PRO A 65 11.27 -3.82 -14.53
N SER A 66 10.77 -3.45 -15.72
CA SER A 66 9.55 -2.65 -15.87
C SER A 66 8.29 -3.36 -15.36
N THR A 67 8.23 -4.69 -15.45
CA THR A 67 7.11 -5.47 -14.90
C THR A 67 7.19 -5.51 -13.37
N LEU A 68 8.40 -5.69 -12.83
CA LEU A 68 8.63 -5.75 -11.39
C LEU A 68 8.37 -4.40 -10.73
N GLU A 69 8.87 -3.32 -11.32
CA GLU A 69 8.62 -1.93 -10.88
C GLU A 69 7.12 -1.66 -10.81
N HIS A 70 6.40 -1.99 -11.89
CA HIS A 70 4.95 -1.82 -11.93
C HIS A 70 4.20 -2.61 -10.85
N CYS A 71 4.62 -3.85 -10.58
CA CYS A 71 4.02 -4.67 -9.53
C CYS A 71 4.25 -4.05 -8.14
N GLU A 72 5.48 -3.60 -7.85
CA GLU A 72 5.83 -3.01 -6.56
C GLU A 72 5.20 -1.62 -6.36
N GLU A 73 5.01 -0.83 -7.42
CA GLU A 73 4.23 0.42 -7.41
C GLU A 73 2.77 0.15 -7.02
N ILE A 74 2.12 -0.84 -7.65
CA ILE A 74 0.74 -1.25 -7.32
C ILE A 74 0.66 -1.72 -5.87
N HIS A 75 1.67 -2.47 -5.42
CA HIS A 75 1.76 -2.97 -4.05
C HIS A 75 1.76 -1.80 -3.04
N ASN A 76 2.58 -0.78 -3.29
CA ASN A 76 2.59 0.45 -2.47
C ASN A 76 1.26 1.20 -2.57
N GLU A 77 0.70 1.33 -3.77
CA GLU A 77 -0.56 2.03 -4.00
C GLU A 77 -1.72 1.43 -3.21
N VAL A 78 -1.91 0.10 -3.26
CA VAL A 78 -2.99 -0.57 -2.50
C VAL A 78 -2.74 -0.50 -0.99
N GLU A 79 -1.49 -0.57 -0.53
CA GLU A 79 -1.18 -0.46 0.90
C GLU A 79 -1.50 0.96 1.43
N PHE A 80 -1.02 2.00 0.74
CA PHE A 80 -0.97 3.35 1.29
C PHE A 80 -2.13 4.26 0.87
N GLU A 81 -2.68 4.10 -0.34
CA GLU A 81 -3.80 4.92 -0.82
C GLU A 81 -5.16 4.29 -0.51
N TRP A 82 -5.18 3.00 -0.13
CA TRP A 82 -6.42 2.26 0.12
C TRP A 82 -6.50 1.67 1.52
N LEU A 83 -5.67 0.65 1.83
CA LEU A 83 -5.81 -0.10 3.08
C LEU A 83 -5.54 0.79 4.30
N ARG A 84 -4.37 1.44 4.37
CA ARG A 84 -4.03 2.28 5.53
C ARG A 84 -4.93 3.51 5.63
N GLN A 85 -5.33 4.12 4.51
CA GLN A 85 -6.32 5.21 4.52
C GLN A 85 -7.65 4.76 5.11
N TYR A 86 -8.16 3.59 4.71
CA TYR A 86 -9.41 3.05 5.22
C TYR A 86 -9.33 2.77 6.73
N TRP A 87 -8.32 2.02 7.16
CA TRP A 87 -8.18 1.59 8.55
C TRP A 87 -7.77 2.71 9.52
N PHE A 88 -7.06 3.72 9.05
CA PHE A 88 -6.72 4.90 9.85
C PHE A 88 -7.95 5.69 10.33
N GLN A 89 -9.08 5.54 9.64
CA GLN A 89 -10.33 6.22 10.00
C GLN A 89 -11.15 5.46 11.05
N GLY A 90 -10.63 4.36 11.58
CA GLY A 90 -11.28 3.52 12.57
C GLY A 90 -12.50 2.79 12.00
N ARG A 91 -13.46 2.50 12.88
CA ARG A 91 -14.69 1.77 12.53
C ARG A 91 -15.89 2.68 12.28
N ARG A 92 -15.67 3.99 12.18
CA ARG A 92 -16.73 5.01 12.04
C ARG A 92 -17.71 4.73 10.90
N TYR A 93 -17.22 4.17 9.80
CA TYR A 93 -18.05 3.89 8.62
C TYR A 93 -18.96 2.69 8.80
N ALA A 94 -18.50 1.65 9.51
CA ALA A 94 -19.27 0.43 9.73
C ALA A 94 -20.58 0.69 10.50
N ARG A 95 -20.67 1.82 11.23
CA ARG A 95 -21.90 2.28 11.88
C ARG A 95 -23.01 2.65 10.89
N PHE A 96 -22.65 3.19 9.73
CA PHE A 96 -23.61 3.72 8.75
C PHE A 96 -23.73 2.85 7.51
N CYS A 97 -22.63 2.21 7.09
CA CYS A 97 -22.58 1.43 5.86
C CYS A 97 -21.45 0.39 5.92
N SER A 98 -21.79 -0.88 5.74
CA SER A 98 -20.84 -1.99 5.67
C SER A 98 -20.34 -2.28 4.24
N TRP A 99 -20.68 -1.44 3.27
CA TRP A 99 -20.39 -1.69 1.85
C TRP A 99 -18.89 -1.90 1.57
N TRP A 100 -18.03 -1.17 2.27
CA TRP A 100 -16.56 -1.25 2.10
C TRP A 100 -15.91 -2.47 2.77
N SER A 101 -16.62 -3.21 3.63
CA SER A 101 -16.03 -4.32 4.36
C SER A 101 -15.48 -5.40 3.43
N GLN A 102 -16.32 -5.93 2.52
CA GLN A 102 -15.90 -6.96 1.57
C GLN A 102 -14.85 -6.46 0.56
N PRO A 103 -14.98 -5.25 -0.05
CA PRO A 103 -13.93 -4.67 -0.88
C PRO A 103 -12.57 -4.58 -0.18
N MET A 104 -12.52 -4.11 1.07
CA MET A 104 -11.26 -3.94 1.79
C MET A 104 -10.63 -5.28 2.18
N GLU A 105 -11.45 -6.28 2.51
CA GLU A 105 -10.95 -7.65 2.69
C GLU A 105 -10.35 -8.22 1.40
N GLN A 106 -10.96 -7.96 0.24
CA GLN A 106 -10.40 -8.40 -1.03
C GLN A 106 -9.07 -7.70 -1.34
N LEU A 107 -9.00 -6.38 -1.17
CA LEU A 107 -7.77 -5.62 -1.36
C LEU A 107 -6.66 -6.10 -0.42
N GLU A 108 -6.98 -6.47 0.83
CA GLU A 108 -5.98 -7.03 1.75
C GLU A 108 -5.52 -8.42 1.31
N ARG A 109 -6.41 -9.27 0.78
CA ARG A 109 -6.02 -10.57 0.21
C ARG A 109 -5.09 -10.42 -0.99
N ASP A 110 -5.39 -9.47 -1.87
CA ASP A 110 -4.57 -9.17 -3.05
C ASP A 110 -3.21 -8.59 -2.64
N TRP A 111 -3.20 -7.63 -1.71
CA TRP A 111 -1.99 -7.07 -1.09
C TRP A 111 -1.11 -8.17 -0.46
N ARG A 112 -1.68 -9.13 0.28
CA ARG A 112 -0.92 -10.27 0.83
C ARG A 112 -0.27 -11.12 -0.26
N GLN A 113 -0.90 -11.28 -1.42
CA GLN A 113 -0.25 -11.97 -2.54
C GLN A 113 0.93 -11.16 -3.10
N MET A 114 0.86 -9.83 -3.07
CA MET A 114 1.97 -8.98 -3.49
C MET A 114 3.14 -9.01 -2.50
N GLU A 115 2.89 -9.14 -1.19
CA GLU A 115 3.96 -9.44 -0.20
C GLU A 115 4.70 -10.74 -0.56
N VAL A 116 3.99 -11.76 -1.03
CA VAL A 116 4.62 -13.00 -1.55
C VAL A 116 5.44 -12.72 -2.81
N MET A 117 4.95 -11.89 -3.73
CA MET A 117 5.69 -11.52 -4.94
C MET A 117 6.99 -10.78 -4.60
N THR A 118 6.96 -9.84 -3.66
CA THR A 118 8.15 -9.14 -3.16
C THR A 118 9.14 -10.14 -2.55
N HIS A 119 8.67 -11.11 -1.76
CA HIS A 119 9.53 -12.18 -1.21
C HIS A 119 10.18 -13.04 -2.31
N LEU A 120 9.44 -13.40 -3.36
CA LEU A 120 9.98 -14.16 -4.49
C LEU A 120 11.04 -13.35 -5.25
N LEU A 121 10.80 -12.06 -5.48
CA LEU A 121 11.77 -11.17 -6.12
C LEU A 121 13.06 -11.05 -5.29
N LEU A 122 12.93 -10.88 -3.98
CA LEU A 122 14.07 -10.84 -3.06
C LEU A 122 14.91 -12.13 -3.18
N GLY A 123 14.27 -13.30 -3.25
CA GLY A 123 14.97 -14.57 -3.46
C GLY A 123 15.76 -14.63 -4.78
N VAL A 124 15.22 -14.07 -5.86
CA VAL A 124 15.92 -13.97 -7.15
C VAL A 124 17.12 -13.02 -7.07
N VAL A 125 16.96 -11.89 -6.38
CA VAL A 125 18.02 -10.89 -6.17
C VAL A 125 19.17 -11.47 -5.33
N GLU A 126 18.86 -12.33 -4.37
CA GLU A 126 19.84 -12.99 -3.50
C GLU A 126 20.57 -14.17 -4.16
N ASP A 127 19.99 -14.77 -5.19
CA ASP A 127 20.60 -15.90 -5.89
C ASP A 127 21.82 -15.47 -6.74
N GLU A 128 23.01 -15.90 -6.32
CA GLU A 128 24.27 -15.67 -7.04
C GLU A 128 24.40 -16.43 -8.37
N SER A 129 23.53 -17.41 -8.62
CA SER A 129 23.49 -18.10 -9.91
C SER A 129 22.78 -17.29 -11.00
N THR A 130 22.00 -16.27 -10.64
CA THR A 130 21.32 -15.37 -11.58
C THR A 130 22.32 -14.44 -12.28
N ALA A 131 22.14 -14.22 -13.59
CA ALA A 131 23.01 -13.36 -14.38
C ALA A 131 23.15 -11.95 -13.78
N GLN A 132 24.41 -11.50 -13.61
CA GLN A 132 24.76 -10.28 -12.87
C GLN A 132 24.11 -9.00 -13.42
N GLU A 133 24.03 -8.86 -14.75
CA GLU A 133 23.50 -7.63 -15.39
C GLU A 133 22.02 -7.43 -15.09
N GLY A 134 21.17 -8.44 -15.31
CA GLY A 134 19.74 -8.36 -14.98
C GLY A 134 19.47 -8.33 -13.48
N ARG A 135 20.30 -8.98 -12.67
CA ARG A 135 20.14 -9.02 -11.21
C ARG A 135 20.35 -7.65 -10.56
N ARG A 136 21.22 -6.80 -11.12
CA ARG A 136 21.46 -5.44 -10.61
C ARG A 136 20.21 -4.58 -10.77
N GLU A 137 19.64 -4.57 -11.97
CA GLU A 137 18.42 -3.80 -12.26
C GLU A 137 17.25 -4.25 -11.38
N MET A 138 17.07 -5.57 -11.18
CA MET A 138 16.05 -6.10 -10.27
C MET A 138 16.26 -5.65 -8.82
N ALA A 139 17.51 -5.63 -8.36
CA ALA A 139 17.85 -5.17 -7.01
C ALA A 139 17.61 -3.67 -6.84
N ASP A 140 17.93 -2.85 -7.85
CA ASP A 140 17.64 -1.40 -7.84
C ASP A 140 16.12 -1.13 -7.80
N THR A 141 15.34 -1.84 -8.63
CA THR A 141 13.87 -1.76 -8.62
C THR A 141 13.29 -2.13 -7.25
N LEU A 142 13.76 -3.25 -6.67
CA LEU A 142 13.30 -3.70 -5.36
C LEU A 142 13.70 -2.71 -4.26
N LEU A 143 14.93 -2.19 -4.28
CA LEU A 143 15.43 -1.26 -3.28
C LEU A 143 14.61 0.03 -3.23
N ASN A 144 14.31 0.62 -4.40
CA ASN A 144 13.50 1.83 -4.48
C ASN A 144 12.11 1.61 -3.87
N ALA A 145 11.45 0.53 -4.28
CA ALA A 145 10.11 0.20 -3.79
C ALA A 145 10.08 -0.07 -2.28
N LEU A 146 11.05 -0.82 -1.74
CA LEU A 146 11.13 -1.14 -0.32
C LEU A 146 11.45 0.09 0.53
N THR A 147 12.30 0.99 0.04
CA THR A 147 12.66 2.23 0.74
C THR A 147 11.44 3.12 0.91
N ASP A 148 10.68 3.35 -0.17
CA ASP A 148 9.43 4.10 -0.13
C ASP A 148 8.41 3.42 0.81
N ARG A 149 8.27 2.09 0.70
CA ARG A 149 7.37 1.31 1.55
C ARG A 149 7.71 1.43 3.03
N GLN A 150 8.99 1.32 3.39
CA GLN A 150 9.46 1.47 4.77
C GLN A 150 9.16 2.87 5.31
N GLN A 151 9.47 3.91 4.53
CA GLN A 151 9.21 5.29 4.93
C GLN A 151 7.71 5.53 5.15
N HIS A 152 6.87 5.04 4.24
CA HIS A 152 5.42 5.18 4.37
C HIS A 152 4.87 4.36 5.55
N ARG A 153 5.32 3.12 5.75
CA ARG A 153 4.94 2.30 6.91
C ARG A 153 5.25 3.02 8.22
N GLN A 154 6.44 3.59 8.35
CA GLN A 154 6.81 4.37 9.55
C GLN A 154 5.93 5.61 9.71
N THR A 155 5.72 6.37 8.62
CA THR A 155 4.86 7.57 8.65
C THR A 155 3.43 7.24 9.09
N TRP A 156 2.86 6.15 8.58
CA TRP A 156 1.51 5.72 8.96
C TRP A 156 1.44 5.25 10.41
N ARG A 157 2.44 4.50 10.88
CA ARG A 157 2.55 4.09 12.27
C ARG A 157 2.61 5.29 13.20
N ASP A 158 3.48 6.26 12.91
CA ASP A 158 3.62 7.49 13.72
C ASP A 158 2.29 8.28 13.76
N ARG A 159 1.56 8.32 12.65
CA ARG A 159 0.23 8.94 12.59
C ARG A 159 -0.79 8.21 13.48
N CYS A 160 -0.84 6.88 13.42
CA CYS A 160 -1.70 6.06 14.28
C CYS A 160 -1.36 6.21 15.77
N GLN A 161 -0.07 6.39 16.09
CA GLN A 161 0.43 6.51 17.46
C GLN A 161 0.50 7.95 17.98
N SER A 162 0.15 8.94 17.14
CA SER A 162 0.19 10.35 17.52
C SER A 162 -0.66 10.64 18.76
N SER A 163 -0.23 11.62 19.58
CA SER A 163 -0.95 11.97 20.81
C SER A 163 -2.40 12.32 20.56
N LEU A 164 -2.71 13.00 19.45
CA LEU A 164 -4.07 13.33 19.06
C LEU A 164 -4.89 12.07 18.72
N ALA A 165 -4.33 11.14 17.94
CA ALA A 165 -5.01 9.89 17.59
C ALA A 165 -5.40 9.08 18.84
N GLN A 166 -4.54 9.08 19.86
CA GLN A 166 -4.78 8.38 21.13
C GLN A 166 -5.89 9.01 21.99
N THR A 167 -6.32 10.23 21.68
CA THR A 167 -7.46 10.89 22.38
C THR A 167 -8.82 10.58 21.76
N LEU A 168 -8.85 9.95 20.58
CA LEU A 168 -10.09 9.68 19.86
C LEU A 168 -10.91 8.56 20.54
N PRO A 169 -12.25 8.60 20.43
CA PRO A 169 -13.11 7.50 20.87
C PRO A 169 -12.75 6.17 20.19
N PRO A 170 -12.98 5.02 20.82
CA PRO A 170 -12.61 3.70 20.28
C PRO A 170 -13.14 3.42 18.86
N GLU A 171 -14.33 3.92 18.52
CA GLU A 171 -14.94 3.79 17.19
C GLU A 171 -14.25 4.62 16.09
N GLU A 172 -13.53 5.67 16.47
CA GLU A 172 -12.83 6.61 15.57
C GLU A 172 -11.31 6.48 15.67
N ALA A 173 -10.81 5.73 16.66
CA ALA A 173 -9.39 5.48 16.86
C ALA A 173 -8.77 4.83 15.60
N PRO A 174 -7.63 5.35 15.10
CA PRO A 174 -6.93 4.76 13.98
C PRO A 174 -6.51 3.33 14.25
N VAL A 175 -6.64 2.48 13.24
CA VAL A 175 -6.16 1.10 13.27
C VAL A 175 -4.95 1.00 12.35
N ASP A 176 -3.78 0.66 12.90
CA ASP A 176 -2.58 0.35 12.11
C ASP A 176 -2.78 -1.02 11.44
N ARG A 177 -3.33 -1.02 10.23
CA ARG A 177 -3.62 -2.23 9.46
C ARG A 177 -3.34 -1.99 7.97
N PRO A 178 -2.67 -2.93 7.29
CA PRO A 178 -2.10 -4.19 7.82
C PRO A 178 -0.88 -3.97 8.73
N TYR A 179 -0.79 -4.74 9.81
CA TYR A 179 0.32 -4.79 10.75
C TYR A 179 0.48 -6.22 11.27
N TRP A 180 1.73 -6.64 11.50
CA TRP A 180 2.09 -7.94 12.08
C TRP A 180 3.42 -7.80 12.81
N ASP A 181 3.61 -8.66 13.80
CA ASP A 181 4.87 -8.78 14.55
C ASP A 181 5.84 -9.69 13.80
N SER A 182 7.13 -9.65 14.18
CA SER A 182 8.20 -10.36 13.45
C SER A 182 8.11 -11.88 13.53
N ASP A 183 7.30 -12.42 14.44
CA ASP A 183 7.07 -13.85 14.65
C ASP A 183 5.78 -14.37 13.97
N ASP A 184 5.06 -13.53 13.22
CA ASP A 184 3.85 -13.95 12.51
C ASP A 184 4.19 -14.96 11.39
N PRO A 185 3.75 -16.24 11.51
CA PRO A 185 4.07 -17.27 10.53
C PRO A 185 3.28 -17.13 9.22
N GLU A 186 2.23 -16.30 9.17
CA GLU A 186 1.45 -16.06 7.96
C GLU A 186 2.11 -15.06 7.01
N MET A 187 3.10 -14.29 7.50
CA MET A 187 3.75 -13.23 6.75
C MET A 187 5.20 -13.59 6.38
N LEU A 188 5.51 -13.59 5.08
CA LEU A 188 6.83 -14.01 4.58
C LEU A 188 7.92 -12.94 4.71
N LEU A 189 7.52 -11.68 4.86
CA LEU A 189 8.40 -10.54 5.05
C LEU A 189 8.10 -9.91 6.42
N PRO A 190 9.10 -9.36 7.11
CA PRO A 190 8.86 -8.54 8.29
C PRO A 190 8.10 -7.27 7.89
N PHE A 191 7.32 -6.73 8.82
CA PHE A 191 6.71 -5.42 8.62
C PHE A 191 7.80 -4.35 8.44
N ASP A 192 8.81 -4.36 9.30
CA ASP A 192 9.97 -3.48 9.26
C ASP A 192 10.98 -4.02 8.25
N LEU A 193 11.19 -3.28 7.17
CA LEU A 193 11.99 -3.67 6.03
C LEU A 193 13.45 -3.21 6.15
N ALA A 194 13.84 -2.53 7.23
CA ALA A 194 15.17 -1.92 7.37
C ALA A 194 16.32 -2.92 7.12
N ASP A 195 16.24 -4.12 7.72
CA ASP A 195 17.27 -5.15 7.54
C ASP A 195 17.32 -5.70 6.11
N ILE A 196 16.15 -5.83 5.46
CA ILE A 196 16.07 -6.28 4.06
C ILE A 196 16.65 -5.22 3.13
N ILE A 197 16.31 -3.94 3.35
CA ILE A 197 16.85 -2.81 2.59
C ILE A 197 18.38 -2.80 2.69
N ASN A 198 18.92 -2.85 3.90
CA ASN A 198 20.38 -2.91 4.14
C ASN A 198 21.03 -4.10 3.41
N ARG A 199 20.35 -5.25 3.36
CA ARG A 199 20.82 -6.44 2.67
C ARG A 199 20.83 -6.26 1.15
N VAL A 200 19.77 -5.71 0.57
CA VAL A 200 19.67 -5.43 -0.88
C VAL A 200 20.70 -4.38 -1.29
N GLU A 201 20.87 -3.30 -0.52
CA GLU A 201 21.94 -2.31 -0.73
C GLU A 201 23.32 -2.96 -0.74
N SER A 202 23.59 -3.82 0.25
CA SER A 202 24.86 -4.54 0.35
C SER A 202 25.13 -5.45 -0.86
N LEU A 203 24.09 -6.04 -1.45
CA LEU A 203 24.21 -6.85 -2.68
C LEU A 203 24.57 -5.96 -3.87
N LEU A 204 23.90 -4.82 -4.04
CA LEU A 204 24.19 -3.87 -5.11
C LEU A 204 25.63 -3.34 -5.06
N TRP A 205 26.19 -3.14 -3.86
CA TRP A 205 27.60 -2.75 -3.70
C TRP A 205 28.59 -3.83 -4.13
N ARG A 206 28.20 -5.11 -4.10
CA ARG A 206 29.05 -6.26 -4.45
C ARG A 206 28.94 -6.64 -5.94
N MET A 207 27.98 -6.08 -6.66
CA MET A 207 27.71 -6.33 -8.08
C MET A 207 28.31 -5.28 -8.99
#